data_AF-A0A1G0MU41-F1
#
_entry.id   AF-A0A1G0MU41-F1
#
_cell.length_a   1.000
_cell.length_b   1.000
_cell.length_c   1.000
_cell.angle_alpha   90.00
_cell.angle_beta   90.00
_cell.angle_gamma   90.00
#
_symmetry.space_group_name_H-M   'P 1'
#
loop_
_entity.id
_entity.type
_entity.pdbx_description
1 polymer ?
#
loop_
_entity_poly.entity_id
_entity_poly.type
_entity_poly.pdbx_seq_one_letter_code
_entity_poly.pdbx_strand_id
1 'polypeptide(L)' 'MPVILEAILVSLGMLFIFALAFLALFLLAITLSPIERGLSKMIWDATTPKRPGTVPQGSFRDFSRKH' A
#
# COMPACT_ATOMS: atom_id res chain seq x y z
N MET A 1 -11.16 19.45 -45.52
CA MET A 1 -11.70 19.15 -44.18
C MET A 1 -11.54 20.39 -43.33
N PRO A 2 -12.57 20.85 -42.59
CA PRO A 2 -12.49 22.10 -41.87
C PRO A 2 -11.43 22.00 -40.77
N VAL A 3 -10.33 22.74 -40.91
CA VAL A 3 -9.14 22.74 -40.04
C VAL A 3 -9.49 22.87 -38.55
N ILE A 4 -10.58 23.59 -38.25
CA ILE A 4 -11.10 23.78 -36.89
C ILE A 4 -11.55 22.45 -36.26
N LEU A 5 -12.22 21.59 -37.04
CA LEU A 5 -12.71 20.30 -36.55
C LEU A 5 -11.55 19.34 -36.24
N GLU A 6 -10.51 19.35 -37.07
CA GLU A 6 -9.29 18.56 -36.85
C GLU A 6 -8.57 19.00 -35.57
N ALA A 7 -8.40 20.31 -35.35
CA ALA A 7 -7.76 20.83 -34.15
C ALA A 7 -8.50 20.43 -32.87
N ILE A 8 -9.84 20.45 -32.89
CA ILE A 8 -10.67 20.02 -31.75
C ILE A 8 -10.49 18.51 -31.49
N LEU A 9 -10.56 17.69 -32.53
CA LEU A 9 -10.38 16.23 -32.43
C LEU A 9 -9.00 15.86 -31.89
N VAL A 10 -7.95 16.49 -32.40
CA VAL A 10 -6.57 16.26 -31.95
C VAL A 10 -6.41 16.69 -30.49
N SER A 11 -6.93 17.86 -30.12
CA SER A 11 -6.83 18.37 -28.74
C SER A 11 -7.56 17.47 -27.75
N LEU A 12 -8.78 17.03 -28.09
CA LEU A 12 -9.54 16.09 -27.28
C LEU A 12 -8.85 14.73 -27.19
N GLY A 13 -8.26 14.26 -28.29
CA GLY A 13 -7.47 13.03 -28.32
C GLY A 13 -6.26 13.09 -27.38
N MET A 14 -5.51 14.19 -27.41
CA MET A 14 -4.38 14.40 -26.50
C MET A 14 -4.83 14.42 -25.03
N LEU A 15 -5.91 15.15 -24.72
CA LEU A 15 -6.46 15.22 -23.37
C LEU A 15 -6.94 13.85 -22.87
N PHE A 16 -7.58 13.07 -23.75
CA PHE A 16 -8.06 11.74 -23.44
C PHE A 16 -6.92 10.76 -23.16
N ILE A 17 -5.88 10.76 -24.01
CA ILE A 17 -4.69 9.92 -23.81
C ILE A 17 -3.97 10.30 -22.52
N PHE A 18 -3.85 11.61 -22.24
CA PHE A 18 -3.27 12.11 -20.99
C PHE A 18 -4.06 11.60 -19.77
N ALA A 19 -5.39 11.70 -19.80
CA ALA A 19 -6.24 11.20 -18.73
C ALA A 19 -6.10 9.67 -18.53
N LEU A 20 -6.05 8.90 -19.62
CA LEU A 20 -5.84 7.45 -19.56
C LEU A 20 -4.47 7.08 -18.99
N ALA A 21 -3.42 7.81 -19.34
CA ALA A 21 -2.09 7.58 -18.78
C ALA A 21 -2.06 7.81 -17.26
N PHE A 22 -2.69 8.89 -16.78
CA PHE A 22 -2.84 9.15 -15.35
C PHE A 22 -3.68 8.09 -14.65
N LEU A 23 -4.78 7.65 -15.27
CA LEU A 23 -5.61 6.56 -14.74
C LEU A 23 -4.81 5.26 -14.63
N ALA A 24 -4.00 4.93 -15.63
CA ALA A 24 -3.16 3.73 -15.62
C ALA A 24 -2.13 3.78 -14.48
N LEU A 25 -1.45 4.92 -14.29
CA LEU A 25 -0.53 5.13 -13.17
C LEU A 25 -1.23 5.04 -11.81
N PHE A 26 -2.45 5.60 -11.71
CA PHE A 26 -3.26 5.53 -10.50
C PHE A 26 -3.66 4.09 -10.15
N LEU A 27 -4.12 3.32 -11.13
CA LEU A 27 -4.43 1.90 -10.95
C LEU A 27 -3.19 1.10 -10.57
N LEU A 28 -2.04 1.37 -11.21
CA LEU A 28 -0.77 0.78 -10.84
C LEU A 28 -0.43 1.07 -9.38
N ALA A 29 -0.52 2.32 -8.94
CA ALA A 29 -0.28 2.70 -7.55
C ALA A 29 -1.21 1.96 -6.55
N ILE A 30 -2.49 1.81 -6.87
CA ILE A 30 -3.43 1.01 -6.06
C ILE A 30 -2.96 -0.44 -5.96
N THR A 31 -2.52 -1.04 -7.07
CA THR A 31 -2.04 -2.44 -7.06
C THR A 31 -0.72 -2.62 -6.33
N LEU A 32 0.17 -1.62 -6.30
CA LEU A 32 1.40 -1.66 -5.52
C LEU A 32 1.17 -1.42 -4.03
N SER A 33 0.14 -0.68 -3.65
CA SER A 33 -0.18 -0.37 -2.25
C SER A 33 -0.18 -1.59 -1.28
N PRO A 34 -0.83 -2.73 -1.60
CA PRO A 34 -0.75 -3.91 -0.74
C PRO A 34 0.64 -4.57 -0.73
N ILE A 35 1.37 -4.49 -1.84
CA ILE A 35 2.72 -5.06 -1.97
C ILE A 35 3.70 -4.29 -1.08
N GLU A 36 3.65 -2.96 -1.09
CA GLU A 36 4.47 -2.10 -0.24
C GLU A 36 4.22 -2.38 1.25
N ARG A 37 2.94 -2.56 1.63
CA ARG A 37 2.56 -2.92 3.00
C ARG A 37 3.08 -4.31 3.40
N GLY A 38 3.00 -5.28 2.50
CA GLY A 38 3.51 -6.64 2.72
C GLY A 38 5.03 -6.67 2.89
N LEU A 39 5.77 -5.98 2.02
CA LEU A 39 7.22 -5.86 2.10
C LEU A 39 7.65 -5.10 3.36
N SER A 40 6.97 -3.99 3.69
CA SER A 40 7.25 -3.25 4.92
C SER A 40 7.08 -4.12 6.15
N LYS A 41 5.99 -4.90 6.23
CA LYS A 41 5.77 -5.83 7.34
C LYS A 41 6.86 -6.90 7.40
N MET A 42 7.22 -7.51 6.27
CA MET A 42 8.26 -8.54 6.20
C MET A 42 9.62 -8.00 6.64
N ILE A 43 9.99 -6.80 6.18
CA ILE A 43 11.23 -6.14 6.57
C ILE A 43 11.22 -5.85 8.07
N TRP A 44 10.12 -5.29 8.60
CA TRP A 44 9.98 -5.02 10.03
C TRP A 44 10.04 -6.29 10.87
N ASP A 45 9.40 -7.39 10.45
CA ASP A 45 9.44 -8.68 11.14
C ASP A 45 10.83 -9.32 11.09
N ALA A 46 11.59 -9.11 10.01
CA ALA A 46 12.95 -9.62 9.85
C ALA A 46 14.01 -8.78 10.60
N THR A 47 13.78 -7.47 10.74
CA THR A 47 14.69 -6.55 11.43
C THR A 47 14.31 -6.31 12.88
N THR A 48 13.10 -6.71 13.32
CA THR A 48 12.81 -6.71 14.76
C THR A 48 13.66 -7.79 15.42
N PRO A 49 14.47 -7.44 16.43
CA PRO A 49 15.14 -8.46 17.22
C PRO A 49 14.07 -9.36 17.84
N LYS A 50 14.11 -10.66 17.54
CA LYS A 50 13.29 -11.68 18.22
C LYS A 50 13.49 -11.49 19.71
N ARG A 51 12.53 -10.85 20.38
CA ARG A 51 12.50 -10.81 21.84
C ARG A 51 12.41 -12.27 22.28
N PRO A 52 13.39 -12.82 23.03
CA PRO A 52 13.27 -14.17 23.54
C PRO A 52 11.93 -14.25 24.27
N GLY A 53 11.18 -15.31 23.95
CA GLY A 53 9.75 -15.40 24.25
C GLY A 53 9.42 -14.96 25.67
N THR A 54 8.28 -14.30 25.80
CA THR A 54 7.57 -14.25 27.08
C THR A 54 7.49 -15.66 27.63
N VAL A 55 8.40 -15.98 28.56
CA VAL A 55 8.13 -16.98 29.59
C VAL A 55 6.82 -16.54 30.22
N PRO A 56 5.80 -17.41 30.36
CA PRO A 56 4.60 -17.07 31.09
C PRO A 56 4.97 -17.01 32.58
N GLN A 57 5.68 -15.97 33.00
CA GLN A 57 5.99 -15.74 34.40
C GLN A 57 4.81 -15.02 35.04
N GLY A 58 4.02 -15.81 35.76
CA GLY A 58 3.14 -15.33 36.82
C GLY A 58 1.85 -14.71 36.33
N SER A 59 0.84 -15.56 36.15
CA SER A 59 -0.54 -15.09 36.30
C SER A 59 -0.67 -14.46 37.69
N PHE A 60 -1.22 -13.25 37.79
CA PHE A 60 -1.60 -12.61 39.07
C PHE A 60 -2.47 -13.52 39.97
N ARG A 61 -3.03 -14.61 39.43
CA ARG A 61 -3.77 -15.63 40.17
C ARG A 61 -2.90 -16.49 41.10
N ASP A 62 -1.60 -16.62 40.84
CA ASP A 62 -0.71 -17.45 41.68
C ASP A 62 -0.26 -16.74 42.97
N PHE A 63 -0.31 -15.41 43.02
CA PHE A 63 -0.01 -14.64 44.24
C PHE A 63 -1.09 -14.78 45.31
N SER A 64 -2.36 -14.94 44.92
CA SER A 64 -3.48 -15.05 45.85
C SER A 64 -3.58 -16.40 46.57
N ARG A 65 -2.77 -17.40 46.20
CA ARG A 65 -2.76 -18.72 46.87
C ARG A 65 -1.70 -18.84 47.95
N LYS A 66 -0.81 -17.86 48.10
CA LYS A 66 0.32 -17.92 49.03
C LYS A 66 0.22 -16.97 50.22
N HIS A 67 -0.83 -16.16 50.29
CA HIS A 67 -1.15 -15.28 51.41
C HIS A 67 -2.58 -15.54 51.87
#